data_AF-A0A957ZS26-F1
#
_entry.id   AF-A0A957ZS26-F1
#
_cell.length_a   1.000
_cell.length_b   1.000
_cell.length_c   1.000
_cell.angle_alpha   90.00
_cell.angle_beta   90.00
_cell.angle_gamma   90.00
#
_symmetry.space_group_name_H-M   'P 1'
#
loop_
_entity.id
_entity.type
_entity.pdbx_description
1 polymer ?
#
loop_
_entity_poly.entity_id
_entity_poly.type
_entity_poly.pdbx_seq_one_letter_code
_entity_poly.pdbx_strand_id
1 'polypeptide(L)'
;MSHDFIRARRLPHVSALALAFCLALLLLAALGRVDPAHAQGDDAAGAHVIVQFDDTASIVRTVEFTPSISGLELLTLSGLDVITSATEYGTSICAIQGVGCPAEDCFCQCADGDTCRYWGYFNWDAAGWTAYDVGADASVITQTGAVEGWLWGEFGMAMTPITPTLAAARALAALSLAQQTRGIGSATNAVDTMLAIGANQQRAQAWTTPDGSPLSALMAGVTRYTRAPSISPAAAGKIALATAATDACWPLATRLPMDYYDEAIRAYSEFSGINAWAMLGTLALGEPLPSDAVATLKAAIQADGGWEWMTGFGSDSNTTSLAIQALVGAGEPVTATEVISGLVYLASTQNADGGFSYDANAPDTRLSDTNSTAYAVQALLAAGETVDGPSWQTDAGNTPVDFLLAMQRDDGLFA
;
A
#
# COMPACT_ATOMS: atom_id res chain seq x y z
N MET A 1 -49.88 56.10 -45.10
CA MET A 1 -50.11 56.78 -43.81
C MET A 1 -49.20 56.14 -42.77
N SER A 2 -48.21 56.91 -42.29
CA SER A 2 -47.31 56.75 -41.11
C SER A 2 -46.80 55.35 -40.73
N HIS A 3 -45.51 54.98 -40.82
CA HIS A 3 -44.30 55.51 -40.15
C HIS A 3 -44.48 55.83 -38.66
N ASP A 4 -43.95 54.99 -37.75
CA ASP A 4 -42.77 55.34 -36.92
C ASP A 4 -42.27 54.25 -35.92
N PHE A 5 -40.96 54.00 -36.02
CA PHE A 5 -39.92 53.70 -35.02
C PHE A 5 -40.23 52.90 -33.72
N ILE A 6 -39.65 51.68 -33.64
CA ILE A 6 -39.15 51.13 -32.37
C ILE A 6 -37.61 51.25 -32.36
N ARG A 7 -37.11 52.17 -31.52
CA ARG A 7 -35.69 52.34 -31.22
C ARG A 7 -35.18 51.16 -30.39
N ALA A 8 -34.21 50.42 -30.91
CA ALA A 8 -33.40 49.49 -30.11
C ALA A 8 -32.61 50.28 -29.04
N ARG A 9 -32.87 50.01 -27.76
CA ARG A 9 -32.04 50.51 -26.65
C ARG A 9 -30.71 49.77 -26.68
N ARG A 10 -29.62 50.49 -26.93
CA ARG A 10 -28.25 50.00 -26.71
C ARG A 10 -28.05 49.78 -25.21
N LEU A 11 -27.85 48.52 -24.82
CA LEU A 11 -27.29 48.18 -23.51
C LEU A 11 -25.87 48.77 -23.44
N PRO A 12 -25.46 49.40 -22.32
CA PRO A 12 -24.10 49.91 -22.19
C PRO A 12 -23.13 48.74 -22.28
N HIS A 13 -22.14 48.87 -23.16
CA HIS A 13 -21.01 47.95 -23.25
C HIS A 13 -20.26 47.98 -21.92
N VAL A 14 -20.62 47.07 -21.01
CA VAL A 14 -19.73 46.68 -19.91
C VAL A 14 -18.55 46.01 -20.60
N SER A 15 -17.43 46.72 -20.67
CA SER A 15 -16.21 46.23 -21.31
C SER A 15 -15.91 44.82 -20.83
N ALA A 16 -15.70 43.88 -21.76
CA ALA A 16 -15.37 42.48 -21.43
C ALA A 16 -14.18 42.37 -20.44
N LEU A 17 -13.32 43.40 -20.40
CA LEU A 17 -12.26 43.56 -19.40
C LEU A 17 -12.76 43.67 -17.95
N ALA A 18 -13.88 44.36 -17.69
CA ALA A 18 -14.41 44.54 -16.34
C ALA A 18 -15.05 43.25 -15.79
N LEU A 19 -15.68 42.46 -16.67
CA LEU A 19 -16.21 41.14 -16.31
C LEU A 19 -15.06 40.14 -16.08
N ALA A 20 -14.00 40.20 -16.89
CA ALA A 20 -12.80 39.37 -16.72
C ALA A 20 -12.03 39.72 -15.45
N PHE A 21 -11.96 41.00 -15.05
CA PHE A 21 -11.28 41.42 -13.83
C PHE A 21 -12.05 41.01 -12.56
N CYS A 22 -13.39 41.09 -12.57
CA CYS A 22 -14.21 40.56 -11.48
C CYS A 22 -14.16 39.02 -11.39
N LEU A 23 -14.10 38.31 -12.51
CA LEU A 23 -13.95 36.84 -12.53
C LEU A 23 -12.54 36.42 -12.03
N ALA A 24 -11.49 37.17 -12.41
CA ALA A 24 -10.13 36.95 -11.93
C ALA A 24 -9.97 37.24 -10.42
N LEU A 25 -10.63 38.29 -9.90
CA LEU A 25 -10.65 38.58 -8.46
C LEU A 25 -11.46 37.55 -7.65
N LEU A 26 -12.53 36.99 -8.21
CA LEU A 26 -13.26 35.87 -7.60
C LEU A 26 -12.47 34.55 -7.66
N LEU A 27 -11.67 34.32 -8.71
CA LEU A 27 -10.74 33.19 -8.81
C LEU A 27 -9.52 33.33 -7.87
N LEU A 28 -9.00 34.55 -7.67
CA LEU A 28 -7.95 34.81 -6.67
C LEU A 28 -8.46 34.78 -5.22
N ALA A 29 -9.76 35.01 -4.99
CA ALA A 29 -10.39 34.79 -3.68
C ALA A 29 -10.81 33.33 -3.44
N ALA A 30 -10.93 32.52 -4.51
CA ALA A 30 -11.13 31.07 -4.47
C ALA A 30 -9.83 30.27 -4.43
N LEU A 31 -8.68 30.90 -4.68
CA LEU A 31 -7.37 30.45 -4.21
C LEU A 31 -7.30 30.74 -2.70
N GLY A 32 -8.15 30.03 -1.95
CA GLY A 32 -8.02 29.92 -0.52
C GLY A 32 -6.59 29.53 -0.19
N ARG A 33 -6.03 30.18 0.82
CA ARG A 33 -4.82 29.66 1.47
C ARG A 33 -5.08 28.18 1.75
N VAL A 34 -4.26 27.32 1.18
CA VAL A 34 -4.07 25.98 1.73
C VAL A 34 -3.39 26.22 3.05
N ASP A 35 -4.18 26.45 4.10
CA ASP A 35 -3.68 26.38 5.45
C ASP A 35 -3.20 24.93 5.63
N PRO A 36 -1.92 24.68 6.01
CA PRO A 36 -1.41 23.33 6.23
C PRO A 36 -1.98 22.67 7.49
N ALA A 37 -3.11 23.16 7.99
CA ALA A 37 -3.72 22.78 9.25
C ALA A 37 -5.12 22.20 9.02
N HIS A 38 -5.23 21.13 8.23
CA HIS A 38 -6.42 20.28 8.22
C HIS A 38 -6.04 18.80 8.00
N ALA A 39 -5.35 18.25 9.00
CA ALA A 39 -5.30 16.82 9.30
C ALA A 39 -5.90 16.59 10.70
N GLN A 40 -7.10 17.12 10.94
CA GLN A 40 -7.76 17.03 12.25
C GLN A 40 -9.24 16.78 12.03
N GLY A 41 -9.55 15.52 11.72
CA GLY A 41 -10.91 15.01 11.61
C GLY A 41 -11.15 13.72 12.38
N ASP A 42 -10.15 12.85 12.52
CA ASP A 42 -10.30 11.54 13.20
C ASP A 42 -9.05 11.06 13.99
N ASP A 43 -7.94 11.82 14.01
CA ASP A 43 -6.68 11.43 14.69
C ASP A 43 -6.72 11.56 16.22
N ALA A 44 -7.89 11.82 16.82
CA ALA A 44 -8.01 12.23 18.22
C ALA A 44 -8.34 11.11 19.23
N ALA A 45 -8.65 9.88 18.76
CA ALA A 45 -9.16 8.82 19.64
C ALA A 45 -8.07 8.05 20.41
N GLY A 46 -6.80 8.12 20.02
CA GLY A 46 -5.72 7.35 20.63
C GLY A 46 -4.33 7.82 20.20
N ALA A 47 -3.28 7.06 20.53
CA ALA A 47 -1.93 7.26 20.01
C ALA A 47 -1.59 6.21 18.94
N HIS A 48 -0.69 6.55 18.03
CA HIS A 48 -0.22 5.65 16.98
C HIS A 48 1.11 5.00 17.38
N VAL A 49 1.16 3.67 17.29
CA VAL A 49 2.38 2.87 17.39
C VAL A 49 2.80 2.48 15.97
N ILE A 50 3.93 2.99 15.53
CA ILE A 50 4.56 2.64 14.27
C ILE A 50 5.69 1.65 14.58
N VAL A 51 5.66 0.48 13.95
CA VAL A 51 6.73 -0.52 14.06
C VAL A 51 7.33 -0.74 12.70
N GLN A 52 8.59 -0.39 12.55
CA GLN A 52 9.39 -0.57 11.35
C GLN A 52 10.35 -1.74 11.55
N PHE A 53 10.17 -2.80 10.76
CA PHE A 53 10.94 -4.04 10.83
C PHE A 53 12.24 -3.97 10.02
N ASP A 54 12.24 -3.17 8.96
CA ASP A 54 13.36 -2.88 8.07
C ASP A 54 13.05 -1.64 7.20
N ASP A 55 13.83 -1.40 6.15
CA ASP A 55 13.68 -0.24 5.25
C ASP A 55 12.40 -0.29 4.38
N THR A 56 11.73 -1.44 4.33
CA THR A 56 10.60 -1.71 3.41
C THR A 56 9.31 -2.10 4.13
N ALA A 57 9.39 -2.56 5.38
CA ALA A 57 8.26 -3.10 6.12
C ALA A 57 7.99 -2.30 7.40
N SER A 58 6.79 -1.70 7.46
CA SER A 58 6.27 -1.08 8.67
C SER A 58 4.77 -1.35 8.85
N ILE A 59 4.31 -1.32 10.10
CA ILE A 59 2.90 -1.44 10.47
C ILE A 59 2.50 -0.35 11.45
N VAL A 60 1.21 -0.03 11.48
CA VAL A 60 0.62 0.93 12.42
C VAL A 60 -0.44 0.27 13.28
N ARG A 61 -0.48 0.63 14.56
CA ARG A 61 -1.59 0.36 15.48
C ARG A 61 -2.05 1.65 16.12
N THR A 62 -3.35 1.91 16.11
CA THR A 62 -3.94 3.02 16.85
C THR A 62 -4.49 2.46 18.16
N VAL A 63 -4.06 3.05 19.28
CA VAL A 63 -4.36 2.56 20.62
C VAL A 63 -5.03 3.66 21.43
N GLU A 64 -6.26 3.42 21.84
CA GLU A 64 -6.95 4.28 22.79
C GLU A 64 -6.40 4.03 24.20
N PHE A 65 -6.22 5.10 24.98
CA PHE A 65 -5.75 4.99 26.37
C PHE A 65 -6.36 6.10 27.24
N THR A 66 -6.35 5.88 28.55
CA THR A 66 -6.77 6.86 29.57
C THR A 66 -5.56 7.17 30.48
N PRO A 67 -5.58 8.25 31.27
CA PRO A 67 -4.49 9.23 31.35
C PRO A 67 -3.10 8.68 31.71
N SER A 68 -2.10 9.22 31.00
CA SER A 68 -0.65 8.96 31.02
C SER A 68 -0.22 7.48 31.09
N ILE A 69 0.27 6.98 29.95
CA ILE A 69 0.88 5.65 29.84
C ILE A 69 2.33 5.76 29.38
N SER A 70 3.10 4.69 29.54
CA SER A 70 4.45 4.59 28.99
C SER A 70 4.42 4.08 27.55
N GLY A 71 5.53 4.24 26.82
CA GLY A 71 5.70 3.69 25.47
C GLY A 71 5.63 2.16 25.46
N LEU A 72 6.14 1.51 26.50
CA LEU A 72 6.00 0.06 26.68
C LEU A 72 4.54 -0.35 26.89
N GLU A 73 3.80 0.39 27.70
CA GLU A 73 2.37 0.13 27.94
C GLU A 73 1.56 0.36 26.65
N LEU A 74 1.84 1.43 25.91
CA LEU A 74 1.23 1.70 24.61
C LEU A 74 1.51 0.56 23.61
N LEU A 75 2.77 0.12 23.51
CA LEU A 75 3.15 -1.02 22.65
C LEU A 75 2.45 -2.30 23.09
N THR A 76 2.33 -2.57 24.39
CA THR A 76 1.62 -3.76 24.90
C THR A 76 0.12 -3.71 24.58
N LEU A 77 -0.51 -2.54 24.69
CA LEU A 77 -1.92 -2.32 24.37
C LEU A 77 -2.22 -2.37 22.85
N SER A 78 -1.20 -2.27 22.00
CA SER A 78 -1.34 -2.35 20.54
C SER A 78 -1.80 -3.72 20.02
N GLY A 79 -1.77 -4.75 20.88
CA GLY A 79 -2.10 -6.12 20.52
C GLY A 79 -1.03 -6.82 19.68
N LEU A 80 0.16 -6.21 19.55
CA LEU A 80 1.30 -6.87 18.94
C LEU A 80 1.90 -7.91 19.89
N ASP A 81 2.48 -8.97 19.33
CA ASP A 81 3.31 -9.89 20.12
C ASP A 81 4.64 -9.22 20.46
N VAL A 82 4.97 -9.13 21.74
CA VAL A 82 6.13 -8.37 22.23
C VAL A 82 6.88 -9.23 23.24
N ILE A 83 8.16 -9.44 22.98
CA ILE A 83 9.09 -10.11 23.89
C ILE A 83 9.95 -9.04 24.56
N THR A 84 9.98 -9.05 25.88
CA THR A 84 10.76 -8.10 26.68
C THR A 84 11.69 -8.81 27.65
N SER A 85 12.74 -8.11 28.08
CA SER A 85 13.64 -8.56 29.12
C SER A 85 13.96 -7.42 30.08
N ALA A 86 13.99 -7.71 31.37
CA ALA A 86 14.34 -6.73 32.38
C ALA A 86 15.87 -6.61 32.45
N THR A 87 16.38 -5.40 32.29
CA THR A 87 17.82 -5.09 32.38
C THR A 87 18.10 -4.17 33.56
N GLU A 88 19.37 -3.95 33.87
CA GLU A 88 19.78 -2.98 34.89
C GLU A 88 19.45 -1.51 34.52
N TYR A 89 19.16 -1.23 33.25
CA TYR A 89 18.83 0.10 32.72
C TYR A 89 17.33 0.29 32.42
N GLY A 90 16.49 -0.71 32.70
CA GLY A 90 15.05 -0.70 32.41
C GLY A 90 14.61 -1.89 31.56
N THR A 91 13.36 -1.86 31.10
CA THR A 91 12.81 -2.93 30.27
C THR A 91 13.25 -2.78 28.81
N SER A 92 13.98 -3.76 28.29
CA SER A 92 14.37 -3.81 26.88
C SER A 92 13.33 -4.59 26.06
N ILE A 93 13.08 -4.12 24.84
CA ILE A 93 12.31 -4.86 23.84
C ILE A 93 13.26 -5.78 23.07
N CYS A 94 13.04 -7.09 23.17
CA CYS A 94 13.83 -8.06 22.44
C CYS A 94 13.24 -8.36 21.05
N ALA A 95 11.92 -8.51 20.96
CA ALA A 95 11.23 -8.81 19.70
C ALA A 95 9.82 -8.20 19.63
N ILE A 96 9.40 -7.88 18.41
CA ILE A 96 8.02 -7.47 18.09
C ILE A 96 7.57 -8.31 16.88
N GLN A 97 6.41 -8.96 16.97
CA GLN A 97 5.85 -9.81 15.89
C GLN A 97 6.85 -10.84 15.35
N GLY A 98 7.62 -11.46 16.26
CA GLY A 98 8.64 -12.45 15.90
C GLY A 98 9.92 -11.90 15.27
N VAL A 99 10.02 -10.59 15.03
CA VAL A 99 11.24 -9.93 14.55
C VAL A 99 12.05 -9.43 15.75
N GLY A 100 13.29 -9.89 15.86
CA GLY A 100 14.21 -9.46 16.91
C GLY A 100 15.04 -10.62 17.46
N CYS A 101 15.32 -10.56 18.75
CA CYS A 101 16.11 -11.55 19.48
C CYS A 101 15.30 -12.31 20.56
N PRO A 102 15.78 -13.47 21.02
CA PRO A 102 15.22 -14.19 22.18
C PRO A 102 15.25 -13.35 23.46
N ALA A 103 14.39 -13.70 24.43
CA ALA A 103 14.25 -12.97 25.69
C ALA A 103 15.52 -12.97 26.57
N GLU A 104 16.35 -13.99 26.40
CA GLU A 104 17.59 -14.18 27.15
C GLU A 104 18.70 -13.21 26.71
N ASP A 105 18.61 -12.68 25.49
CA ASP A 105 19.60 -11.79 24.90
C ASP A 105 18.96 -10.86 23.87
N CYS A 106 18.34 -9.75 24.30
CA CYS A 106 17.75 -8.76 23.39
C CYS A 106 18.76 -8.17 22.38
N PHE A 107 20.07 -8.32 22.64
CA PHE A 107 21.15 -7.78 21.82
C PHE A 107 21.95 -8.90 21.14
N CYS A 108 21.30 -10.04 20.86
CA CYS A 108 21.90 -11.22 20.25
C CYS A 108 22.63 -10.94 18.91
N GLN A 109 22.28 -9.86 18.22
CA GLN A 109 22.93 -9.45 16.99
C GLN A 109 24.13 -8.51 17.19
N CYS A 110 24.51 -8.17 18.42
CA CYS A 110 25.58 -7.20 18.70
C CYS A 110 26.90 -7.87 19.13
N ALA A 111 26.96 -9.20 19.21
CA ALA A 111 28.10 -9.94 19.74
C ALA A 111 29.36 -9.87 18.84
N ASP A 112 29.19 -9.75 17.53
CA ASP A 112 30.29 -9.84 16.55
C ASP A 112 30.86 -8.47 16.11
N GLY A 113 30.32 -7.36 16.61
CA GLY A 113 30.87 -6.00 16.45
C GLY A 113 30.75 -5.35 15.06
N ASP A 114 30.45 -6.10 14.00
CA ASP A 114 30.34 -5.58 12.62
C ASP A 114 28.93 -5.09 12.24
N THR A 115 27.89 -5.64 12.86
CA THR A 115 26.49 -5.22 12.73
C THR A 115 25.86 -5.35 14.12
N CYS A 116 25.09 -4.38 14.58
CA CYS A 116 24.36 -4.47 15.86
C CYS A 116 22.95 -3.96 15.63
N ARG A 117 22.01 -4.90 15.49
CA ARG A 117 20.59 -4.58 15.34
C ARG A 117 19.88 -4.73 16.68
N TYR A 118 19.06 -3.74 17.01
CA TYR A 118 18.25 -3.71 18.21
C TYR A 118 16.96 -2.92 17.95
N TRP A 119 16.01 -3.00 18.87
CA TRP A 119 14.79 -2.17 18.81
C TRP A 119 15.08 -0.77 19.37
N GLY A 120 15.19 0.21 18.46
CA GLY A 120 15.21 1.63 18.81
C GLY A 120 13.79 2.16 19.09
N TYR A 121 13.67 3.13 19.98
CA TYR A 121 12.40 3.73 20.39
C TYR A 121 12.43 5.25 20.18
N PHE A 122 11.40 5.77 19.50
CA PHE A 122 11.35 7.14 19.00
C PHE A 122 10.00 7.80 19.27
N ASN A 123 9.99 9.10 19.52
CA ASN A 123 8.78 9.92 19.43
C ASN A 123 8.81 10.79 18.18
N TRP A 124 7.62 11.14 17.69
CA TRP A 124 7.44 12.16 16.68
C TRP A 124 6.90 13.47 17.30
N ASP A 125 7.50 14.60 16.99
CA ASP A 125 7.11 15.92 17.52
C ASP A 125 6.73 16.95 16.44
N ALA A 126 6.22 16.47 15.30
CA ALA A 126 5.91 17.24 14.09
C ALA A 126 7.12 17.84 13.36
N ALA A 127 8.27 18.01 14.02
CA ALA A 127 9.51 18.43 13.39
C ALA A 127 10.35 17.25 12.90
N GLY A 128 10.25 16.10 13.56
CA GLY A 128 10.95 14.89 13.15
C GLY A 128 10.81 13.74 14.14
N TRP A 129 11.47 12.63 13.82
CA TRP A 129 11.68 11.53 14.74
C TRP A 129 12.84 11.86 15.69
N THR A 130 12.60 11.71 16.98
CA THR A 130 13.63 11.85 18.03
C THR A 130 13.68 10.56 18.84
N ALA A 131 14.88 10.02 19.06
CA ALA A 131 15.05 8.85 19.91
C ALA A 131 14.82 9.24 21.39
N TYR A 132 14.21 8.34 22.17
CA TYR A 132 14.10 8.56 23.60
C TYR A 132 15.45 8.38 24.31
N ASP A 133 15.76 9.29 25.22
CA ASP A 133 16.92 9.19 26.13
C ASP A 133 16.65 8.30 27.36
N VAL A 134 15.42 7.78 27.49
CA VAL A 134 14.96 6.92 28.60
C VAL A 134 14.38 5.63 28.05
N GLY A 135 14.37 4.58 28.90
CA GLY A 135 13.67 3.34 28.58
C GLY A 135 12.18 3.56 28.31
N ALA A 136 11.59 2.73 27.46
CA ALA A 136 10.19 2.87 27.06
C ALA A 136 9.20 2.63 28.21
N ASP A 137 9.62 1.97 29.28
CA ASP A 137 8.88 1.81 30.53
C ASP A 137 8.88 3.10 31.39
N ALA A 138 9.83 4.00 31.16
CA ALA A 138 9.97 5.28 31.84
C ALA A 138 9.49 6.50 31.01
N SER A 139 9.14 6.31 29.74
CA SER A 139 8.54 7.38 28.93
C SER A 139 7.13 7.73 29.41
N VAL A 140 6.67 8.93 29.09
CA VAL A 140 5.36 9.44 29.55
C VAL A 140 4.61 10.05 28.37
N ILE A 141 3.56 9.35 27.94
CA ILE A 141 2.70 9.76 26.83
C ILE A 141 1.40 10.27 27.43
N THR A 142 1.12 11.56 27.24
CA THR A 142 -0.01 12.24 27.91
C THR A 142 -1.12 12.69 26.95
N GLN A 143 -0.86 12.66 25.65
CA GLN A 143 -1.73 13.24 24.64
C GLN A 143 -2.21 12.18 23.66
N THR A 144 -3.50 12.22 23.31
CA THR A 144 -3.98 11.53 22.11
C THR A 144 -3.40 12.21 20.87
N GLY A 145 -3.27 11.46 19.77
CA GLY A 145 -2.55 11.86 18.57
C GLY A 145 -1.02 11.75 18.69
N ALA A 146 -0.48 11.32 19.85
CA ALA A 146 0.94 11.02 19.97
C ALA A 146 1.33 9.90 18.99
N VAL A 147 2.54 9.98 18.44
CA VAL A 147 3.07 8.98 17.52
C VAL A 147 4.41 8.48 18.04
N GLU A 148 4.42 7.18 18.31
CA GLU A 148 5.52 6.43 18.91
C GLU A 148 6.05 5.44 17.90
N GLY A 149 7.37 5.39 17.74
CA GLY A 149 8.06 4.63 16.72
C GLY A 149 8.99 3.59 17.30
N TRP A 150 8.98 2.39 16.71
CA TRP A 150 9.89 1.29 17.02
C TRP A 150 10.62 0.89 15.75
N LEU A 151 11.95 0.87 15.79
CA LEU A 151 12.79 0.53 14.64
C LEU A 151 13.66 -0.68 14.95
N TRP A 152 13.57 -1.73 14.15
CA TRP A 152 14.53 -2.83 14.21
C TRP A 152 15.71 -2.58 13.27
N GLY A 153 16.84 -2.17 13.84
CA GLY A 153 18.12 -2.24 13.15
C GLY A 153 19.22 -1.43 13.79
N GLU A 154 20.11 -0.89 12.97
CA GLU A 154 21.38 -0.36 13.43
C GLU A 154 21.28 1.08 13.95
N PHE A 155 22.21 1.44 14.83
CA PHE A 155 22.34 2.80 15.30
C PHE A 155 22.50 3.77 14.11
N GLY A 156 21.67 4.82 14.09
CA GLY A 156 21.70 5.85 13.05
C GLY A 156 20.81 5.57 11.84
N MET A 157 20.15 4.41 11.76
CA MET A 157 19.07 4.22 10.80
C MET A 157 17.90 5.17 11.09
N ALA A 158 17.27 5.66 10.03
CA ALA A 158 16.14 6.57 10.13
C ALA A 158 14.81 5.81 10.08
N MET A 159 13.85 6.28 10.85
CA MET A 159 12.45 5.87 10.71
C MET A 159 11.89 6.36 9.36
N THR A 160 11.01 5.56 8.75
CA THR A 160 10.33 5.90 7.49
C THR A 160 9.50 7.18 7.62
N PRO A 161 9.24 7.89 6.51
CA PRO A 161 8.33 9.04 6.50
C PRO A 161 6.96 8.71 7.12
N ILE A 162 6.51 9.59 8.02
CA ILE A 162 5.31 9.36 8.82
C ILE A 162 4.02 9.58 8.01
N THR A 163 4.00 10.52 7.08
CA THR A 163 2.79 10.93 6.36
C THR A 163 2.18 9.80 5.54
N PRO A 164 2.93 9.06 4.69
CA PRO A 164 2.37 7.91 3.95
C PRO A 164 1.90 6.81 4.90
N THR A 165 2.66 6.57 5.97
CA THR A 165 2.40 5.54 6.97
C THR A 165 1.06 5.79 7.70
N LEU A 166 0.84 7.03 8.17
CA LEU A 166 -0.43 7.42 8.81
C LEU A 166 -1.60 7.50 7.82
N ALA A 167 -1.36 7.95 6.58
CA ALA A 167 -2.38 7.94 5.53
C ALA A 167 -2.88 6.51 5.25
N ALA A 168 -1.98 5.54 5.14
CA ALA A 168 -2.33 4.13 4.98
C ALA A 168 -3.11 3.58 6.19
N ALA A 169 -2.69 3.93 7.42
CA ALA A 169 -3.40 3.54 8.63
C ALA A 169 -4.83 4.11 8.69
N ARG A 170 -5.00 5.38 8.33
CA ARG A 170 -6.31 6.04 8.23
C ARG A 170 -7.20 5.37 7.19
N ALA A 171 -6.65 4.99 6.04
CA ALA A 171 -7.39 4.26 5.01
C ALA A 171 -7.84 2.88 5.48
N LEU A 172 -6.99 2.15 6.23
CA LEU A 172 -7.37 0.86 6.79
C LEU A 172 -8.48 1.00 7.84
N ALA A 173 -8.40 2.01 8.72
CA ALA A 173 -9.47 2.30 9.68
C ALA A 173 -10.80 2.67 8.98
N ALA A 174 -10.73 3.53 7.96
CA ALA A 174 -11.86 3.90 7.14
C ALA A 174 -12.47 2.69 6.39
N LEU A 175 -11.64 1.77 5.91
CA LEU A 175 -12.08 0.53 5.26
C LEU A 175 -12.88 -0.34 6.24
N SER A 176 -12.39 -0.50 7.47
CA SER A 176 -13.11 -1.23 8.53
C SER A 176 -14.51 -0.64 8.77
N LEU A 177 -14.60 0.68 8.93
CA LEU A 177 -15.87 1.37 9.13
C LEU A 177 -16.80 1.28 7.91
N ALA A 178 -16.25 1.41 6.70
CA ALA A 178 -17.01 1.27 5.46
C ALA A 178 -17.62 -0.13 5.36
N GLN A 179 -16.89 -1.18 5.75
CA GLN A 179 -17.41 -2.55 5.74
C GLN A 179 -18.48 -2.79 6.79
N GLN A 180 -18.40 -2.14 7.95
CA GLN A 180 -19.46 -2.21 8.97
C GLN A 180 -20.77 -1.56 8.52
N THR A 181 -20.70 -0.57 7.62
CA THR A 181 -21.87 0.22 7.19
C THR A 181 -22.44 -0.20 5.85
N ARG A 182 -21.59 -0.60 4.89
CA ARG A 182 -21.97 -0.94 3.51
C ARG A 182 -21.87 -2.44 3.22
N GLY A 183 -21.34 -3.22 4.17
CA GLY A 183 -20.98 -4.62 3.96
C GLY A 183 -19.66 -4.79 3.20
N ILE A 184 -19.20 -6.04 3.12
CA ILE A 184 -17.89 -6.40 2.53
C ILE A 184 -17.91 -6.36 0.98
N GLY A 185 -19.09 -6.47 0.36
CA GLY A 185 -19.23 -6.51 -1.09
C GLY A 185 -19.06 -7.92 -1.69
N SER A 186 -18.37 -8.02 -2.82
CA SER A 186 -18.16 -9.30 -3.54
C SER A 186 -17.01 -10.13 -2.95
N ALA A 187 -16.86 -11.38 -3.40
CA ALA A 187 -15.70 -12.20 -3.04
C ALA A 187 -14.37 -11.54 -3.45
N THR A 188 -14.34 -10.81 -4.57
CA THR A 188 -13.16 -10.06 -5.00
C THR A 188 -12.85 -8.93 -4.01
N ASN A 189 -13.85 -8.16 -3.59
CA ASN A 189 -13.67 -7.10 -2.58
C ASN A 189 -13.18 -7.69 -1.25
N ALA A 190 -13.68 -8.87 -0.87
CA ALA A 190 -13.21 -9.57 0.31
C ALA A 190 -11.73 -9.96 0.20
N VAL A 191 -11.28 -10.46 -0.95
CA VAL A 191 -9.86 -10.77 -1.20
C VAL A 191 -8.99 -9.51 -1.11
N ASP A 192 -9.38 -8.42 -1.77
CA ASP A 192 -8.60 -7.17 -1.75
C ASP A 192 -8.54 -6.59 -0.33
N THR A 193 -9.63 -6.69 0.44
CA THR A 193 -9.63 -6.30 1.86
C THR A 193 -8.68 -7.18 2.66
N MET A 194 -8.72 -8.50 2.46
CA MET A 194 -7.82 -9.42 3.16
C MET A 194 -6.34 -9.12 2.82
N LEU A 195 -6.02 -8.76 1.59
CA LEU A 195 -4.67 -8.31 1.23
C LEU A 195 -4.26 -7.06 2.03
N ALA A 196 -5.14 -6.07 2.14
CA ALA A 196 -4.87 -4.86 2.93
C ALA A 196 -4.69 -5.14 4.44
N ILE A 197 -5.53 -6.01 5.00
CA ILE A 197 -5.46 -6.47 6.39
C ILE A 197 -4.15 -7.23 6.64
N GLY A 198 -3.81 -8.15 5.73
CA GLY A 198 -2.60 -8.97 5.81
C GLY A 198 -1.32 -8.16 5.66
N ALA A 199 -1.31 -7.15 4.78
CA ALA A 199 -0.20 -6.20 4.65
C ALA A 199 0.07 -5.42 5.95
N ASN A 200 -0.93 -5.31 6.84
CA ASN A 200 -0.78 -4.71 8.17
C ASN A 200 -0.57 -5.75 9.30
N GLN A 201 -0.26 -7.00 8.95
CA GLN A 201 -0.09 -8.13 9.88
C GLN A 201 -1.30 -8.31 10.81
N GLN A 202 -2.50 -8.15 10.27
CA GLN A 202 -3.74 -8.41 10.99
C GLN A 202 -4.35 -9.73 10.53
N ARG A 203 -5.02 -10.43 11.44
CA ARG A 203 -5.74 -11.66 11.11
C ARG A 203 -7.11 -11.36 10.52
N ALA A 204 -7.50 -12.06 9.46
CA ALA A 204 -8.79 -11.85 8.82
C ALA A 204 -9.98 -12.17 9.75
N GLN A 205 -9.79 -13.06 10.73
CA GLN A 205 -10.81 -13.44 11.72
C GLN A 205 -11.07 -12.33 12.76
N ALA A 206 -10.09 -11.46 13.00
CA ALA A 206 -10.23 -10.33 13.92
C ALA A 206 -11.10 -9.20 13.32
N TRP A 207 -11.25 -9.18 12.00
CA TRP A 207 -12.10 -8.22 11.30
C TRP A 207 -13.53 -8.76 11.19
N THR A 208 -14.40 -8.30 12.08
CA THR A 208 -15.82 -8.69 12.10
C THR A 208 -16.72 -7.48 11.86
N THR A 209 -17.73 -7.66 11.03
CA THR A 209 -18.84 -6.72 10.86
C THR A 209 -20.16 -7.38 11.32
N PRO A 210 -21.25 -6.60 11.47
CA PRO A 210 -22.57 -7.17 11.74
C PRO A 210 -23.03 -8.21 10.71
N ASP A 211 -22.56 -8.10 9.46
CA ASP A 211 -22.91 -8.99 8.35
C ASP A 211 -21.93 -10.17 8.17
N GLY A 212 -20.88 -10.24 9.00
CA GLY A 212 -19.84 -11.28 8.96
C GLY A 212 -18.43 -10.72 8.84
N SER A 213 -17.43 -11.58 8.64
CA SER A 213 -16.04 -11.17 8.37
C SER A 213 -15.72 -11.18 6.87
N PRO A 214 -14.70 -10.44 6.40
CA PRO A 214 -14.20 -10.56 5.02
C PRO A 214 -13.91 -12.01 4.64
N LEU A 215 -13.33 -12.78 5.58
CA LEU A 215 -13.12 -14.21 5.41
C LEU A 215 -14.44 -14.97 5.16
N SER A 216 -15.50 -14.69 5.91
CA SER A 216 -16.80 -15.35 5.70
C SER A 216 -17.42 -15.02 4.33
N ALA A 217 -17.28 -13.78 3.86
CA ALA A 217 -17.74 -13.35 2.54
C ALA A 217 -16.95 -14.03 1.42
N LEU A 218 -15.63 -14.14 1.58
CA LEU A 218 -14.78 -14.93 0.69
C LEU A 218 -15.27 -16.38 0.64
N MET A 219 -15.40 -17.05 1.80
CA MET A 219 -15.84 -18.45 1.87
C MET A 219 -17.21 -18.69 1.21
N ALA A 220 -18.13 -17.72 1.26
CA ALA A 220 -19.44 -17.83 0.63
C ALA A 220 -19.42 -17.67 -0.91
N GLY A 221 -18.40 -16.99 -1.46
CA GLY A 221 -18.32 -16.66 -2.89
C GLY A 221 -17.16 -17.30 -3.66
N VAL A 222 -16.18 -17.87 -2.97
CA VAL A 222 -14.91 -18.38 -3.51
C VAL A 222 -15.10 -19.41 -4.62
N THR A 223 -16.08 -20.31 -4.48
CA THR A 223 -16.36 -21.34 -5.50
C THR A 223 -16.87 -20.74 -6.81
N ARG A 224 -17.59 -19.60 -6.77
CA ARG A 224 -17.98 -18.89 -8.00
C ARG A 224 -16.80 -18.15 -8.59
N TYR A 225 -16.01 -17.50 -7.74
CA TYR A 225 -14.84 -16.72 -8.15
C TYR A 225 -13.78 -17.57 -8.87
N THR A 226 -13.54 -18.80 -8.39
CA THR A 226 -12.54 -19.71 -8.96
C THR A 226 -13.04 -20.59 -10.10
N ARG A 227 -14.32 -20.52 -10.50
CA ARG A 227 -14.89 -21.32 -11.61
C ARG A 227 -14.97 -20.60 -12.95
N ALA A 228 -14.60 -19.32 -13.01
CA ALA A 228 -14.57 -18.56 -14.27
C ALA A 228 -13.35 -19.01 -15.11
N PRO A 229 -13.53 -19.82 -16.17
CA PRO A 229 -12.44 -20.63 -16.75
C PRO A 229 -11.24 -19.83 -17.23
N SER A 230 -11.44 -18.60 -17.69
CA SER A 230 -10.40 -17.73 -18.23
C SER A 230 -9.60 -16.97 -17.17
N ILE A 231 -10.01 -16.94 -15.90
CA ILE A 231 -9.32 -16.20 -14.83
C ILE A 231 -9.09 -17.04 -13.56
N SER A 232 -9.52 -18.31 -13.58
CA SER A 232 -9.43 -19.24 -12.45
C SER A 232 -8.04 -19.35 -11.82
N PRO A 233 -6.92 -19.44 -12.58
CA PRO A 233 -5.59 -19.51 -11.97
C PRO A 233 -5.21 -18.22 -11.22
N ALA A 234 -5.56 -17.06 -11.81
CA ALA A 234 -5.34 -15.76 -11.17
C ALA A 234 -6.17 -15.62 -9.89
N ALA A 235 -7.44 -16.03 -9.94
CA ALA A 235 -8.32 -16.02 -8.78
C ALA A 235 -7.78 -16.91 -7.65
N ALA A 236 -7.32 -18.13 -7.96
CA ALA A 236 -6.68 -19.02 -6.99
C ALA A 236 -5.41 -18.38 -6.41
N GLY A 237 -4.59 -17.75 -7.25
CA GLY A 237 -3.38 -17.04 -6.84
C GLY A 237 -3.65 -15.89 -5.86
N LYS A 238 -4.65 -15.06 -6.16
CA LYS A 238 -5.09 -13.96 -5.29
C LYS A 238 -5.61 -14.45 -3.94
N ILE A 239 -6.41 -15.52 -3.92
CA ILE A 239 -6.90 -16.14 -2.67
C ILE A 239 -5.73 -16.67 -1.85
N ALA A 240 -4.76 -17.34 -2.50
CA ALA A 240 -3.57 -17.87 -1.86
C ALA A 240 -2.78 -16.77 -1.16
N LEU A 241 -2.49 -15.67 -1.86
CA LEU A 241 -1.83 -14.53 -1.26
C LEU A 241 -2.63 -13.93 -0.09
N ALA A 242 -3.93 -13.72 -0.27
CA ALA A 242 -4.78 -13.14 0.78
C ALA A 242 -4.91 -14.04 2.03
N THR A 243 -5.03 -15.35 1.84
CA THR A 243 -5.18 -16.30 2.95
C THR A 243 -3.86 -16.51 3.69
N ALA A 244 -2.74 -16.62 2.97
CA ALA A 244 -1.41 -16.66 3.57
C ALA A 244 -1.10 -15.39 4.37
N ALA A 245 -1.35 -14.21 3.79
CA ALA A 245 -1.06 -12.92 4.44
C ALA A 245 -1.91 -12.67 5.71
N THR A 246 -3.05 -13.34 5.84
CA THR A 246 -3.98 -13.13 6.97
C THR A 246 -4.10 -14.30 7.93
N ASP A 247 -3.23 -15.32 7.80
CA ASP A 247 -3.27 -16.53 8.62
C ASP A 247 -4.66 -17.21 8.58
N ALA A 248 -5.26 -17.23 7.39
CA ALA A 248 -6.59 -17.78 7.16
C ALA A 248 -6.51 -19.19 6.55
N CYS A 249 -7.43 -20.07 6.97
CA CYS A 249 -7.54 -21.40 6.40
C CYS A 249 -7.91 -21.34 4.91
N TRP A 250 -7.32 -22.24 4.12
CA TRP A 250 -7.66 -22.41 2.72
C TRP A 250 -9.14 -22.79 2.54
N PRO A 251 -9.88 -22.15 1.61
CA PRO A 251 -11.28 -22.47 1.40
C PRO A 251 -11.51 -23.89 0.85
N LEU A 252 -12.41 -24.65 1.50
CA LEU A 252 -12.77 -26.01 1.07
C LEU A 252 -13.25 -26.03 -0.39
N ALA A 253 -12.92 -27.12 -1.10
CA ALA A 253 -13.28 -27.36 -2.49
C ALA A 253 -12.82 -26.27 -3.50
N THR A 254 -11.81 -25.49 -3.12
CA THR A 254 -11.13 -24.53 -4.00
C THR A 254 -9.81 -25.13 -4.46
N ARG A 255 -9.57 -25.11 -5.77
CA ARG A 255 -8.30 -25.57 -6.38
C ARG A 255 -7.16 -24.63 -6.00
N LEU A 256 -6.03 -25.21 -5.63
CA LEU A 256 -4.78 -24.49 -5.38
C LEU A 256 -4.23 -23.92 -6.69
N PRO A 257 -3.36 -22.89 -6.65
CA PRO A 257 -2.66 -22.40 -7.83
C PRO A 257 -1.98 -23.54 -8.61
N MET A 258 -1.25 -24.44 -7.93
CA MET A 258 -0.58 -25.58 -8.53
C MET A 258 -1.50 -26.57 -9.25
N ASP A 259 -2.78 -26.64 -8.89
CA ASP A 259 -3.73 -27.49 -9.63
C ASP A 259 -3.95 -26.99 -11.07
N TYR A 260 -3.64 -25.73 -11.37
CA TYR A 260 -3.80 -25.13 -12.69
C TYR A 260 -2.54 -25.18 -13.55
N TYR A 261 -1.41 -25.64 -13.02
CA TYR A 261 -0.21 -25.79 -13.83
C TYR A 261 -0.43 -26.83 -14.93
N ASP A 262 -0.17 -26.44 -16.18
CA ASP A 262 -0.35 -27.27 -17.36
C ASP A 262 1.01 -27.51 -18.04
N GLU A 263 1.44 -28.78 -18.03
CA GLU A 263 2.69 -29.25 -18.64
C GLU A 263 2.75 -29.01 -20.16
N ALA A 264 1.62 -28.90 -20.85
CA ALA A 264 1.60 -28.67 -22.30
C ALA A 264 2.02 -27.24 -22.66
N ILE A 265 1.60 -26.25 -21.86
CA ILE A 265 1.96 -24.84 -22.03
C ILE A 265 3.09 -24.39 -21.09
N ARG A 266 3.50 -25.28 -20.16
CA ARG A 266 4.54 -25.06 -19.15
C ARG A 266 4.31 -23.82 -18.28
N ALA A 267 3.06 -23.57 -17.94
CA ALA A 267 2.60 -22.40 -17.19
C ALA A 267 1.24 -22.67 -16.54
N TYR A 268 0.78 -21.78 -15.66
CA TYR A 268 -0.59 -21.80 -15.13
C TYR A 268 -1.61 -21.25 -16.13
N SER A 269 -1.14 -20.44 -17.08
CA SER A 269 -1.91 -19.81 -18.14
C SER A 269 -0.96 -19.29 -19.23
N GLU A 270 -1.43 -19.25 -20.47
CA GLU A 270 -0.73 -18.58 -21.59
C GLU A 270 -0.75 -17.04 -21.45
N PHE A 271 -1.63 -16.51 -20.60
CA PHE A 271 -1.80 -15.08 -20.38
C PHE A 271 -0.96 -14.60 -19.19
N SER A 272 -0.09 -13.61 -19.43
CA SER A 272 0.92 -13.13 -18.49
C SER A 272 0.35 -12.73 -17.14
N GLY A 273 -0.72 -11.92 -17.12
CA GLY A 273 -1.30 -11.45 -15.86
C GLY A 273 -1.92 -12.57 -15.03
N ILE A 274 -2.45 -13.60 -15.68
CA ILE A 274 -3.04 -14.76 -15.02
C ILE A 274 -1.95 -15.70 -14.50
N ASN A 275 -0.88 -15.90 -15.29
CA ASN A 275 0.28 -16.67 -14.88
C ASN A 275 0.98 -16.01 -13.67
N ALA A 276 1.21 -14.69 -13.72
CA ALA A 276 1.86 -13.93 -12.65
C ALA A 276 1.10 -14.03 -11.31
N TRP A 277 -0.23 -13.87 -11.31
CA TRP A 277 -1.02 -14.05 -10.08
C TRP A 277 -0.94 -15.46 -9.51
N ALA A 278 -0.98 -16.49 -10.37
CA ALA A 278 -0.85 -17.88 -9.94
C ALA A 278 0.55 -18.17 -9.36
N MET A 279 1.60 -17.59 -9.95
CA MET A 279 2.97 -17.67 -9.42
C MET A 279 3.08 -17.03 -8.04
N LEU A 280 2.57 -15.80 -7.87
CA LEU A 280 2.55 -15.09 -6.58
C LEU A 280 1.81 -15.89 -5.50
N GLY A 281 0.66 -16.47 -5.84
CA GLY A 281 -0.08 -17.32 -4.90
C GLY A 281 0.63 -18.62 -4.55
N THR A 282 1.30 -19.26 -5.51
CA THR A 282 2.11 -20.46 -5.28
C THR A 282 3.24 -20.16 -4.28
N LEU A 283 3.95 -19.06 -4.50
CA LEU A 283 5.00 -18.57 -3.59
C LEU A 283 4.44 -18.27 -2.20
N ALA A 284 3.28 -17.61 -2.12
CA ALA A 284 2.64 -17.27 -0.85
C ALA A 284 2.25 -18.49 0.00
N LEU A 285 1.94 -19.63 -0.64
CA LEU A 285 1.67 -20.89 0.06
C LEU A 285 2.94 -21.69 0.41
N GLY A 286 4.12 -21.17 0.06
CA GLY A 286 5.39 -21.89 0.25
C GLY A 286 5.53 -23.12 -0.67
N GLU A 287 4.74 -23.19 -1.74
CA GLU A 287 4.84 -24.27 -2.73
C GLU A 287 6.01 -24.02 -3.69
N PRO A 288 6.69 -25.07 -4.18
CA PRO A 288 7.77 -24.91 -5.12
C PRO A 288 7.24 -24.37 -6.45
N LEU A 289 7.74 -23.19 -6.85
CA LEU A 289 7.35 -22.57 -8.10
C LEU A 289 8.01 -23.29 -9.30
N PRO A 290 7.24 -23.73 -10.32
CA PRO A 290 7.81 -24.34 -11.53
C PRO A 290 8.69 -23.34 -12.30
N SER A 291 9.95 -23.71 -12.55
CA SER A 291 10.88 -22.85 -13.30
C SER A 291 10.41 -22.54 -14.72
N ASP A 292 9.63 -23.43 -15.34
CA ASP A 292 9.09 -23.18 -16.67
C ASP A 292 7.99 -22.10 -16.67
N ALA A 293 7.22 -21.98 -15.58
CA ALA A 293 6.23 -20.91 -15.46
C ALA A 293 6.92 -19.53 -15.41
N VAL A 294 8.07 -19.45 -14.72
CA VAL A 294 8.95 -18.26 -14.71
C VAL A 294 9.49 -18.00 -16.11
N ALA A 295 10.04 -19.02 -16.79
CA ALA A 295 10.57 -18.88 -18.14
C ALA A 295 9.50 -18.43 -19.15
N THR A 296 8.27 -18.95 -19.04
CA THR A 296 7.13 -18.55 -19.86
C THR A 296 6.77 -17.08 -19.62
N LEU A 297 6.75 -16.63 -18.37
CA LEU A 297 6.49 -15.21 -18.06
C LEU A 297 7.58 -14.30 -18.64
N LYS A 298 8.86 -14.67 -18.51
CA LYS A 298 9.99 -13.92 -19.10
C LYS A 298 9.88 -13.83 -20.62
N ALA A 299 9.50 -14.93 -21.28
CA ALA A 299 9.33 -14.98 -22.73
C ALA A 299 8.12 -14.16 -23.23
N ALA A 300 7.17 -13.83 -22.36
CA ALA A 300 5.97 -13.05 -22.70
C ALA A 300 6.18 -11.53 -22.64
N ILE A 301 7.38 -11.06 -22.27
CA ILE A 301 7.72 -9.63 -22.31
C ILE A 301 7.59 -9.09 -23.74
N GLN A 302 7.00 -7.91 -23.87
CA GLN A 302 6.78 -7.25 -25.15
C GLN A 302 7.99 -6.42 -25.57
N ALA A 303 8.00 -5.99 -26.83
CA ALA A 303 9.11 -5.21 -27.39
C ALA A 303 9.33 -3.85 -26.71
N ASP A 304 8.29 -3.31 -26.05
CA ASP A 304 8.35 -2.10 -25.24
C ASP A 304 8.82 -2.33 -23.80
N GLY A 305 9.08 -3.59 -23.42
CA GLY A 305 9.51 -3.99 -22.08
C GLY A 305 8.38 -4.27 -21.10
N GLY A 306 7.12 -4.04 -21.49
CA GLY A 306 5.95 -4.32 -20.66
C GLY A 306 5.38 -5.73 -20.85
N TRP A 307 4.34 -6.03 -20.07
CA TRP A 307 3.52 -7.23 -20.22
C TRP A 307 2.08 -6.85 -20.47
N GLU A 308 1.42 -7.63 -21.31
CA GLU A 308 -0.01 -7.54 -21.56
C GLU A 308 -0.79 -8.52 -20.69
N TRP A 309 -1.97 -8.12 -20.21
CA TRP A 309 -2.85 -9.02 -19.43
C TRP A 309 -3.17 -10.31 -20.18
N MET A 310 -3.57 -10.17 -21.46
CA MET A 310 -3.92 -11.23 -22.40
C MET A 310 -3.34 -10.90 -23.77
N THR A 311 -3.06 -11.92 -24.58
CA THR A 311 -2.46 -11.73 -25.91
C THR A 311 -3.27 -10.81 -26.81
N GLY A 312 -2.61 -9.79 -27.36
CA GLY A 312 -3.18 -8.81 -28.27
C GLY A 312 -3.84 -7.61 -27.59
N PHE A 313 -3.73 -7.47 -26.26
CA PHE A 313 -4.27 -6.33 -25.53
C PHE A 313 -3.26 -5.18 -25.46
N GLY A 314 -1.98 -5.47 -25.68
CA GLY A 314 -0.90 -4.49 -25.50
C GLY A 314 -0.45 -4.42 -24.04
N SER A 315 0.79 -3.98 -23.84
CA SER A 315 1.38 -3.83 -22.52
C SER A 315 0.60 -2.83 -21.68
N ASP A 316 0.43 -3.13 -20.38
CA ASP A 316 -0.19 -2.25 -19.40
C ASP A 316 0.63 -2.19 -18.10
N SER A 317 0.49 -1.11 -17.33
CA SER A 317 1.27 -0.89 -16.11
C SER A 317 0.93 -1.87 -14.99
N ASN A 318 -0.31 -2.35 -14.91
CA ASN A 318 -0.75 -3.28 -13.87
C ASN A 318 -0.16 -4.68 -14.08
N THR A 319 -0.27 -5.21 -15.30
CA THR A 319 0.30 -6.50 -15.66
C THR A 319 1.82 -6.47 -15.60
N THR A 320 2.45 -5.38 -16.05
CA THR A 320 3.90 -5.21 -15.93
C THR A 320 4.35 -5.22 -14.47
N SER A 321 3.62 -4.51 -13.60
CA SER A 321 3.88 -4.50 -12.16
C SER A 321 3.75 -5.89 -11.54
N LEU A 322 2.72 -6.65 -11.91
CA LEU A 322 2.52 -8.03 -11.46
C LEU A 322 3.63 -8.96 -11.94
N ALA A 323 4.08 -8.80 -13.20
CA ALA A 323 5.16 -9.60 -13.75
C ALA A 323 6.47 -9.36 -13.01
N ILE A 324 6.83 -8.10 -12.73
CA ILE A 324 8.01 -7.74 -11.92
C ILE A 324 7.94 -8.39 -10.54
N GLN A 325 6.82 -8.23 -9.82
CA GLN A 325 6.63 -8.83 -8.50
C GLN A 325 6.76 -10.36 -8.54
N ALA A 326 6.17 -11.02 -9.54
CA ALA A 326 6.24 -12.47 -9.69
C ALA A 326 7.65 -12.97 -10.02
N LEU A 327 8.39 -12.26 -10.89
CA LEU A 327 9.76 -12.61 -11.25
C LEU A 327 10.72 -12.44 -10.07
N VAL A 328 10.65 -11.30 -9.38
CA VAL A 328 11.50 -11.06 -8.20
C VAL A 328 11.15 -12.04 -7.08
N GLY A 329 9.85 -12.28 -6.84
CA GLY A 329 9.39 -13.29 -5.88
C GLY A 329 9.84 -14.71 -6.22
N ALA A 330 10.01 -15.02 -7.51
CA ALA A 330 10.57 -16.28 -7.99
C ALA A 330 12.10 -16.39 -7.81
N GLY A 331 12.76 -15.34 -7.33
CA GLY A 331 14.20 -15.29 -7.12
C GLY A 331 15.01 -14.82 -8.34
N GLU A 332 14.35 -14.28 -9.38
CA GLU A 332 15.09 -13.57 -10.43
C GLU A 332 15.76 -12.33 -9.83
N PRO A 333 17.04 -12.05 -10.16
CA PRO A 333 17.72 -10.88 -9.63
C PRO A 333 17.04 -9.61 -10.16
N VAL A 334 17.02 -8.56 -9.34
CA VAL A 334 16.50 -7.24 -9.76
C VAL A 334 17.26 -6.65 -10.96
N THR A 335 18.46 -7.17 -11.24
CA THR A 335 19.28 -6.83 -12.41
C THR A 335 18.97 -7.68 -13.65
N ALA A 336 17.99 -8.59 -13.61
CA ALA A 336 17.57 -9.36 -14.77
C ALA A 336 17.04 -8.42 -15.86
N THR A 337 17.32 -8.75 -17.13
CA THR A 337 16.93 -7.90 -18.26
C THR A 337 15.43 -7.65 -18.27
N GLU A 338 14.62 -8.66 -17.97
CA GLU A 338 13.17 -8.55 -17.94
C GLU A 338 12.69 -7.61 -16.83
N VAL A 339 13.27 -7.69 -15.62
CA VAL A 339 12.92 -6.79 -14.50
C VAL A 339 13.27 -5.34 -14.85
N ILE A 340 14.49 -5.10 -15.37
CA ILE A 340 14.94 -3.77 -15.79
C ILE A 340 14.03 -3.22 -16.91
N SER A 341 13.71 -4.03 -17.92
CA SER A 341 12.83 -3.63 -19.01
C SER A 341 11.42 -3.29 -18.51
N GLY A 342 10.88 -4.04 -17.55
CA GLY A 342 9.61 -3.74 -16.89
C GLY A 342 9.65 -2.41 -16.15
N LEU A 343 10.72 -2.13 -15.40
CA LEU A 343 10.89 -0.85 -14.70
C LEU A 343 10.98 0.33 -15.67
N VAL A 344 11.71 0.17 -16.79
CA VAL A 344 11.76 1.17 -17.87
C VAL A 344 10.38 1.41 -18.48
N TYR A 345 9.61 0.34 -18.71
CA TYR A 345 8.23 0.45 -19.17
C TYR A 345 7.37 1.22 -18.15
N LEU A 346 7.42 0.88 -16.85
CA LEU A 346 6.67 1.60 -15.82
C LEU A 346 7.04 3.09 -15.79
N ALA A 347 8.33 3.43 -15.84
CA ALA A 347 8.78 4.82 -15.93
C ALA A 347 8.17 5.57 -17.12
N SER A 348 7.97 4.90 -18.26
CA SER A 348 7.32 5.49 -19.43
C SER A 348 5.82 5.76 -19.25
N THR A 349 5.19 5.13 -18.26
CA THR A 349 3.75 5.29 -17.94
C THR A 349 3.48 6.28 -16.80
N GLN A 350 4.53 6.80 -16.15
CA GLN A 350 4.43 7.78 -15.09
C GLN A 350 4.14 9.17 -15.66
N ASN A 351 3.12 9.84 -15.13
CA ASN A 351 2.73 11.19 -15.51
C ASN A 351 3.37 12.25 -14.60
N ALA A 352 3.30 13.52 -15.00
CA ALA A 352 3.88 14.64 -14.26
C ALA A 352 3.34 14.81 -12.82
N ASP A 353 2.15 14.29 -12.52
CA ASP A 353 1.57 14.28 -11.17
C ASP A 353 2.17 13.20 -10.26
N GLY A 354 3.10 12.39 -10.77
CA GLY A 354 3.78 11.31 -10.03
C GLY A 354 3.07 9.96 -10.16
N GLY A 355 1.80 9.95 -10.58
CA GLY A 355 1.01 8.73 -10.72
C GLY A 355 1.23 8.01 -12.04
N PHE A 356 0.70 6.79 -12.14
CA PHE A 356 0.85 5.92 -13.30
C PHE A 356 -0.48 5.75 -14.03
N SER A 357 -0.41 5.81 -15.35
CA SER A 357 -1.52 5.46 -16.23
C SER A 357 -1.63 3.94 -16.39
N TYR A 358 -2.84 3.42 -16.59
CA TYR A 358 -3.04 2.00 -16.90
C TYR A 358 -2.39 1.63 -18.25
N ASP A 359 -2.68 2.43 -19.29
CA ASP A 359 -2.04 2.40 -20.60
C ASP A 359 -1.84 3.84 -21.07
N ALA A 360 -0.56 4.25 -21.17
CA ALA A 360 -0.15 5.59 -21.56
C ALA A 360 -0.46 5.92 -23.03
N ASN A 361 -0.64 4.92 -23.87
CA ASN A 361 -0.89 5.07 -25.31
C ASN A 361 -2.39 5.12 -25.65
N ALA A 362 -3.26 4.70 -24.73
CA ALA A 362 -4.71 4.72 -24.90
C ALA A 362 -5.32 6.04 -24.38
N PRO A 363 -6.09 6.78 -25.21
CA PRO A 363 -6.60 8.11 -24.86
C PRO A 363 -7.48 8.19 -23.61
N ASP A 364 -8.18 7.10 -23.29
CA ASP A 364 -9.13 6.97 -22.17
C ASP A 364 -8.47 6.51 -20.86
N THR A 365 -7.27 5.95 -20.92
CA THR A 365 -6.53 5.44 -19.74
C THR A 365 -5.20 6.15 -19.49
N ARG A 366 -4.88 7.19 -20.27
CA ARG A 366 -3.64 7.98 -20.13
C ARG A 366 -3.51 8.76 -18.83
N LEU A 367 -4.59 8.93 -18.08
CA LEU A 367 -4.57 9.65 -16.81
C LEU A 367 -4.08 8.72 -15.70
N SER A 368 -3.39 9.30 -14.73
CA SER A 368 -2.98 8.58 -13.53
C SER A 368 -4.20 8.12 -12.74
N ASP A 369 -4.13 6.92 -12.17
CA ASP A 369 -5.15 6.40 -11.26
C ASP A 369 -4.53 5.69 -10.06
N THR A 370 -5.30 5.61 -8.97
CA THR A 370 -4.88 5.05 -7.68
C THR A 370 -4.46 3.58 -7.81
N ASN A 371 -5.18 2.79 -8.61
CA ASN A 371 -4.96 1.35 -8.72
C ASN A 371 -3.65 1.06 -9.45
N SER A 372 -3.46 1.71 -10.61
CA SER A 372 -2.25 1.55 -11.39
C SER A 372 -1.01 2.09 -10.68
N THR A 373 -1.15 3.21 -9.97
CA THR A 373 -0.07 3.75 -9.14
C THR A 373 0.27 2.81 -7.97
N ALA A 374 -0.74 2.20 -7.32
CA ALA A 374 -0.49 1.26 -6.22
C ALA A 374 0.21 -0.02 -6.68
N TYR A 375 -0.16 -0.58 -7.85
CA TYR A 375 0.56 -1.72 -8.43
C TYR A 375 2.00 -1.35 -8.80
N ALA A 376 2.21 -0.19 -9.41
CA ALA A 376 3.55 0.30 -9.72
C ALA A 376 4.39 0.40 -8.44
N VAL A 377 3.89 1.08 -7.40
CA VAL A 377 4.59 1.18 -6.09
C VAL A 377 4.96 -0.19 -5.53
N GLN A 378 4.06 -1.18 -5.57
CA GLN A 378 4.37 -2.55 -5.13
C GLN A 378 5.50 -3.20 -5.95
N ALA A 379 5.50 -3.01 -7.28
CA ALA A 379 6.55 -3.54 -8.14
C ALA A 379 7.90 -2.85 -7.93
N LEU A 380 7.89 -1.54 -7.70
CA LEU A 380 9.08 -0.77 -7.37
C LEU A 380 9.69 -1.24 -6.05
N LEU A 381 8.88 -1.36 -5.00
CA LEU A 381 9.34 -1.89 -3.71
C LEU A 381 9.88 -3.32 -3.84
N ALA A 382 9.21 -4.19 -4.59
CA ALA A 382 9.69 -5.54 -4.85
C ALA A 382 11.06 -5.53 -5.58
N ALA A 383 11.28 -4.60 -6.51
CA ALA A 383 12.54 -4.44 -7.21
C ALA A 383 13.63 -3.71 -6.39
N GLY A 384 13.35 -3.33 -5.14
CA GLY A 384 14.28 -2.61 -4.27
C GLY A 384 14.44 -1.12 -4.59
N GLU A 385 13.49 -0.53 -5.32
CA GLU A 385 13.47 0.89 -5.66
C GLU A 385 12.93 1.74 -4.49
N THR A 386 13.44 2.97 -4.37
CA THR A 386 12.94 3.95 -3.41
C THR A 386 11.82 4.79 -4.06
N VAL A 387 10.58 4.51 -3.68
CA VAL A 387 9.37 5.05 -4.35
C VAL A 387 9.11 6.54 -4.13
N ASP A 388 9.75 7.15 -3.14
CA ASP A 388 9.78 8.59 -2.87
C ASP A 388 11.18 9.20 -3.16
N GLY A 389 12.04 8.43 -3.82
CA GLY A 389 13.40 8.81 -4.16
C GLY A 389 13.54 9.52 -5.50
N PRO A 390 14.74 10.04 -5.81
CA PRO A 390 14.99 10.82 -7.02
C PRO A 390 14.81 10.03 -8.32
N SER A 391 14.93 8.69 -8.28
CA SER A 391 14.70 7.83 -9.46
C SER A 391 13.25 7.85 -9.95
N TRP A 392 12.31 8.12 -9.05
CA TRP A 392 10.87 8.10 -9.32
C TRP A 392 10.21 9.47 -9.11
N GLN A 393 11.01 10.51 -8.91
CA GLN A 393 10.55 11.89 -8.87
C GLN A 393 10.46 12.45 -10.30
N THR A 394 9.31 12.99 -10.65
CA THR A 394 9.10 13.64 -11.95
C THR A 394 9.82 14.99 -12.02
N ASP A 395 9.97 15.55 -13.23
CA ASP A 395 10.48 16.92 -13.41
C ASP A 395 9.64 17.99 -12.70
N ALA A 396 8.36 17.68 -12.40
CA ALA A 396 7.48 18.55 -11.62
C ALA A 396 7.68 18.41 -10.10
N GLY A 397 8.56 17.51 -9.66
CA GLY A 397 8.88 17.27 -8.25
C GLY A 397 7.96 16.27 -7.54
N ASN A 398 7.01 15.65 -8.25
CA ASN A 398 6.06 14.71 -7.65
C ASN A 398 6.57 13.27 -7.71
N THR A 399 6.26 12.49 -6.68
CA THR A 399 6.57 11.06 -6.59
C THR A 399 5.30 10.20 -6.69
N PRO A 400 5.42 8.88 -6.91
CA PRO A 400 4.31 7.93 -6.80
C PRO A 400 3.54 8.05 -5.49
N VAL A 401 4.26 8.27 -4.38
CA VAL A 401 3.68 8.42 -3.05
C VAL A 401 2.90 9.73 -2.93
N ASP A 402 3.39 10.83 -3.49
CA ASP A 402 2.67 12.11 -3.51
C ASP A 402 1.33 11.99 -4.26
N PHE A 403 1.32 11.28 -5.40
CA PHE A 403 0.09 11.03 -6.14
C PHE A 403 -0.91 10.26 -5.28
N LEU A 404 -0.50 9.15 -4.66
CA LEU A 404 -1.40 8.36 -3.80
C LEU A 404 -1.93 9.21 -2.65
N LEU A 405 -1.08 9.98 -1.98
CA LEU A 405 -1.50 10.90 -0.92
C LEU A 405 -2.54 11.92 -1.40
N ALA A 406 -2.38 12.46 -2.61
CA ALA A 406 -3.35 13.37 -3.23
C ALA A 406 -4.69 12.70 -3.56
N MET A 407 -4.70 11.37 -3.72
CA MET A 407 -5.92 10.57 -3.93
C MET A 407 -6.64 10.22 -2.64
N GLN A 408 -6.06 10.47 -1.46
CA GLN A 408 -6.75 10.23 -0.20
C GLN A 408 -7.88 11.25 -0.01
N ARG A 409 -9.10 10.74 0.19
CA ARG A 409 -10.30 11.56 0.41
C ARG A 409 -10.47 11.91 1.89
N ASP A 410 -11.38 12.84 2.17
CA ASP A 410 -11.69 13.27 3.55
C ASP A 410 -12.17 12.12 4.46
N ASP A 411 -12.79 11.08 3.90
CA ASP A 411 -13.21 9.90 4.68
C ASP A 411 -12.09 8.86 4.85
N GLY A 412 -10.85 9.18 4.48
CA GLY A 412 -9.66 8.35 4.66
C GLY A 412 -9.43 7.33 3.54
N LEU A 413 -10.44 7.00 2.73
CA LEU A 413 -10.29 6.10 1.59
C LEU A 413 -9.64 6.80 0.39
N PHE A 414 -8.92 6.05 -0.43
CA PHE A 414 -8.36 6.55 -1.69
C PHE A 414 -9.39 6.47 -2.83
N ALA A 415 -9.39 7.49 -3.70
CA ALA A 415 -10.41 7.68 -4.75
C ALA A 415 -10.24 6.76 -5.97
#